data_AF-A0A8C3H866-F1
#
_entry.id   AF-A0A8C3H866-F1
#
_cell.length_a   1.000
_cell.length_b   1.000
_cell.length_c   1.000
_cell.angle_alpha   90.00
_cell.angle_beta   90.00
_cell.angle_gamma   90.00
#
_symmetry.space_group_name_H-M   'P 1'
#
loop_
_entity.id
_entity.type
_entity.pdbx_description
1 polymer ?
#
loop_
_entity_poly.entity_id
_entity_poly.type
_entity_poly.pdbx_seq_one_letter_code
_entity_poly.pdbx_strand_id
1 'polypeptide(L)'
;MSEGKIQHNSYYQECLFYLHTYGTNLAIISFYMRHDCMREALLHLLNKESPPEVFIEGIFVPSYKSGKLHMLENLLETIDPSLESWGIYLIAACKHLQKKNYYHILYELQQFMKDHVRAAMTCIRFFTHKAKSYTELGDKQKWLLKVKDHLKVYLQEVSRSSGRKKAACTFRKKMTATDVSRHINTVELQMEVTKFLHRCESSGTSQITGSTLPTLFGNNHMKMDVAGKVMLEGKNIEEGFGIAFRVLQDFQLEAAAVYSKVAKALVKKQNYSEIRQLLKCVNESGVAAKNDGDIIILNCLDEFKDIPSEDLDNLIQDMDSDENKVSKV
;
A
#
# COMPACT_ATOMS: atom_id res chain seq x y z
N MET A 1 22.21 -33.39 -18.49
CA MET A 1 23.30 -34.34 -18.80
C MET A 1 24.44 -33.68 -19.63
N SER A 2 24.81 -32.42 -19.34
CA SER A 2 25.84 -31.71 -20.13
C SER A 2 26.95 -31.04 -19.30
N GLU A 3 26.79 -30.91 -17.97
CA GLU A 3 27.78 -30.25 -17.09
C GLU A 3 29.16 -30.92 -17.14
N GLY A 4 29.21 -32.25 -17.19
CA GLY A 4 30.47 -33.00 -17.20
C GLY A 4 31.31 -32.90 -18.48
N LYS A 5 30.73 -32.52 -19.63
CA LYS A 5 31.49 -32.43 -20.90
C LYS A 5 32.22 -31.10 -21.07
N ILE A 6 31.72 -30.03 -20.44
CA ILE A 6 32.30 -28.67 -20.55
C ILE A 6 33.51 -28.53 -19.63
N GLN A 7 33.46 -29.13 -18.42
CA GLN A 7 34.55 -29.09 -17.45
C GLN A 7 35.83 -29.83 -17.91
N HIS A 8 35.74 -30.78 -18.84
CA HIS A 8 36.89 -31.52 -19.37
C HIS A 8 37.57 -30.87 -20.60
N ASN A 9 37.10 -29.71 -21.05
CA ASN A 9 37.72 -28.98 -22.15
C ASN A 9 38.96 -28.20 -21.66
N SER A 10 40.14 -28.47 -22.23
CA SER A 10 41.40 -27.79 -21.86
C SER A 10 41.32 -26.27 -22.00
N TYR A 11 40.65 -25.78 -23.05
CA TYR A 11 40.46 -24.34 -23.27
C TYR A 11 39.57 -23.70 -22.20
N TYR A 12 38.56 -24.41 -21.71
CA TYR A 12 37.68 -23.94 -20.64
C TYR A 12 38.46 -23.79 -19.32
N GLN A 13 39.29 -24.77 -18.99
CA GLN A 13 40.14 -24.73 -17.80
C GLN A 13 41.20 -23.63 -17.88
N GLU A 14 41.81 -23.43 -19.05
CA GLU A 14 42.75 -22.34 -19.27
C GLU A 14 42.09 -20.96 -19.14
N CYS A 15 40.90 -20.77 -19.73
CA CYS A 15 40.12 -19.54 -19.54
C CYS A 15 39.79 -19.28 -18.07
N LEU A 16 39.36 -20.31 -17.34
CA LEU A 16 39.08 -20.21 -15.91
C LEU A 16 40.34 -19.84 -15.12
N PHE A 17 41.49 -20.44 -15.44
CA PHE A 17 42.76 -20.12 -14.79
C PHE A 17 43.06 -18.62 -14.94
N TYR A 18 43.08 -18.09 -16.17
CA TYR A 18 43.34 -16.67 -16.40
C TYR A 18 42.30 -15.76 -15.73
N LEU A 19 41.02 -16.15 -15.74
CA LEU A 19 39.97 -15.39 -15.08
C LEU A 19 40.12 -15.36 -13.56
N HIS A 20 40.52 -16.47 -12.93
CA HIS A 20 40.77 -16.50 -11.48
C HIS A 20 42.05 -15.77 -11.09
N THR A 21 43.06 -15.74 -11.96
CA THR A 21 44.33 -15.04 -11.68
C THR A 21 44.25 -13.54 -11.92
N TYR A 22 43.55 -13.08 -12.95
CA TYR A 22 43.58 -11.68 -13.40
C TYR A 22 42.20 -11.03 -13.57
N GLY A 23 41.12 -11.81 -13.55
CA GLY A 23 39.77 -11.33 -13.82
C GLY A 23 39.10 -10.70 -12.59
N THR A 24 38.07 -9.89 -12.85
CA THR A 24 37.17 -9.39 -11.79
C THR A 24 36.17 -10.48 -11.39
N ASN A 25 35.61 -10.38 -10.17
CA ASN A 25 34.54 -11.29 -9.73
C ASN A 25 33.34 -11.29 -10.70
N LEU A 26 33.00 -10.14 -11.29
CA LEU A 26 31.95 -10.03 -12.30
C LEU A 26 32.31 -10.78 -13.59
N ALA A 27 33.57 -10.73 -14.04
CA ALA A 27 34.01 -11.43 -15.24
C ALA A 27 33.96 -12.96 -15.05
N ILE A 28 34.39 -13.45 -13.88
CA ILE A 28 34.33 -14.86 -13.51
C ILE A 28 32.87 -15.34 -13.46
N ILE A 29 31.99 -14.60 -12.77
CA ILE A 29 30.57 -14.93 -12.66
C ILE A 29 29.88 -14.90 -14.03
N SER A 30 30.17 -13.88 -14.85
CA SER A 30 29.62 -13.78 -16.20
C SER A 30 30.09 -14.94 -17.09
N PHE A 31 31.33 -15.40 -16.90
CA PHE A 31 31.85 -16.56 -17.61
C PHE A 31 31.09 -17.83 -17.22
N TYR A 32 30.87 -18.09 -15.94
CA TYR A 32 30.06 -19.22 -15.48
C TYR A 32 28.62 -19.16 -16.01
N MET A 33 27.99 -17.99 -15.96
CA MET A 33 26.61 -17.80 -16.44
C MET A 33 26.47 -18.02 -17.95
N ARG A 34 27.48 -17.69 -18.76
CA ARG A 34 27.49 -17.97 -20.21
C ARG A 34 27.61 -19.46 -20.54
N HIS A 35 28.15 -20.27 -19.63
CA HIS A 35 28.33 -21.71 -19.79
C HIS A 35 27.26 -22.53 -19.04
N ASP A 36 26.14 -21.90 -18.66
CA ASP A 36 25.04 -22.52 -17.89
C ASP A 36 25.47 -23.07 -16.50
N CYS A 37 26.60 -22.62 -15.96
CA CYS A 37 27.13 -22.99 -14.65
C CYS A 37 26.66 -22.02 -13.54
N MET A 38 25.34 -21.86 -13.39
CA MET A 38 24.77 -20.89 -12.43
C MET A 38 25.10 -21.25 -10.97
N ARG A 39 25.17 -22.55 -10.64
CA ARG A 39 25.52 -23.01 -9.29
C ARG A 39 26.94 -22.57 -8.91
N GLU A 40 27.90 -22.72 -9.82
CA GLU A 40 29.29 -22.34 -9.62
C GLU A 40 29.44 -20.82 -9.47
N ALA A 41 28.68 -20.05 -10.25
CA ALA A 41 28.63 -18.60 -10.11
C ALA A 41 28.15 -18.17 -8.71
N LEU A 42 27.11 -18.82 -8.19
CA LEU A 42 26.57 -18.58 -6.85
C LEU A 42 27.56 -18.96 -5.74
N LEU A 43 28.22 -20.11 -5.87
CA LEU A 43 29.24 -20.54 -4.90
C LEU A 43 30.46 -19.61 -4.90
N HIS A 44 30.92 -19.17 -6.08
CA HIS A 44 32.01 -18.19 -6.18
C HIS A 44 31.63 -16.87 -5.52
N LEU A 45 30.41 -16.39 -5.76
CA LEU A 45 29.89 -15.16 -5.16
C LEU A 45 29.90 -15.21 -3.63
N LEU A 46 29.45 -16.32 -3.02
CA LEU A 46 29.49 -16.51 -1.56
C LEU A 46 30.93 -16.62 -1.04
N ASN A 47 31.75 -17.46 -1.66
CA ASN A 47 33.12 -17.73 -1.19
C ASN A 47 34.04 -16.50 -1.23
N LYS A 48 33.79 -15.58 -2.18
CA LYS A 48 34.55 -14.33 -2.32
C LYS A 48 33.89 -13.14 -1.64
N GLU A 49 32.75 -13.33 -0.97
CA GLU A 49 31.95 -12.27 -0.35
C GLU A 49 31.77 -11.06 -1.29
N SER A 50 31.41 -11.36 -2.55
CA SER A 50 31.32 -10.33 -3.59
C SER A 50 30.25 -9.28 -3.28
N PRO A 51 30.42 -8.02 -3.71
CA PRO A 51 29.44 -6.98 -3.43
C PRO A 51 28.10 -7.26 -4.14
N PRO A 52 26.96 -6.75 -3.62
CA PRO A 52 25.65 -7.06 -4.18
C PRO A 52 25.47 -6.67 -5.65
N GLU A 53 26.15 -5.64 -6.13
CA GLU A 53 26.12 -5.19 -7.52
C GLU A 53 26.57 -6.30 -8.48
N VAL A 54 27.54 -7.12 -8.07
CA VAL A 54 28.04 -8.26 -8.87
C VAL A 54 26.97 -9.35 -8.99
N PHE A 55 26.21 -9.62 -7.92
CA PHE A 55 25.06 -10.52 -7.99
C PHE A 55 23.99 -9.99 -8.95
N ILE A 56 23.69 -8.69 -8.84
CA ILE A 56 22.64 -8.06 -9.66
C ILE A 56 22.99 -8.11 -11.14
N GLU A 57 24.17 -7.64 -11.50
CA GLU A 57 24.60 -7.55 -12.90
C GLU A 57 24.98 -8.90 -13.49
N GLY A 58 25.68 -9.73 -12.70
CA GLY A 58 26.24 -11.00 -13.17
C GLY A 58 25.26 -12.16 -13.17
N ILE A 59 24.31 -12.21 -12.22
CA ILE A 59 23.42 -13.38 -12.03
C ILE A 59 21.96 -12.98 -12.18
N PHE A 60 21.48 -12.07 -11.34
CA PHE A 60 20.05 -11.79 -11.22
C PHE A 60 19.44 -11.22 -12.52
N VAL A 61 20.07 -10.19 -13.09
CA VAL A 61 19.60 -9.55 -14.33
C VAL A 61 19.60 -10.51 -15.52
N PRO A 62 20.68 -11.25 -15.79
CA PRO A 62 20.66 -12.30 -16.81
C PRO A 62 19.59 -13.36 -16.58
N SER A 63 19.38 -13.80 -15.34
CA SER A 63 18.39 -14.83 -15.00
C SER A 63 16.95 -14.39 -15.29
N TYR A 64 16.53 -13.20 -14.87
CA TYR A 64 15.15 -12.78 -15.15
C TYR A 64 14.94 -12.38 -16.63
N LYS A 65 15.97 -11.87 -17.33
CA LYS A 65 15.88 -11.57 -18.77
C LYS A 65 15.77 -12.83 -19.63
N SER A 66 16.40 -13.92 -19.20
CA SER A 66 16.39 -15.21 -19.91
C SER A 66 15.25 -16.15 -19.45
N GLY A 67 14.39 -15.72 -18.52
CA GLY A 67 13.31 -16.54 -17.98
C GLY A 67 13.77 -17.66 -17.03
N LYS A 68 15.04 -17.64 -16.59
CA LYS A 68 15.65 -18.63 -15.68
C LYS A 68 15.53 -18.26 -14.19
N LEU A 69 14.58 -17.39 -13.82
CA LEU A 69 14.43 -16.92 -12.44
C LEU A 69 14.07 -18.07 -11.47
N HIS A 70 13.14 -18.95 -11.84
CA HIS A 70 12.78 -20.13 -11.04
C HIS A 70 13.98 -21.07 -10.79
N MET A 71 14.88 -21.21 -11.78
CA MET A 71 16.09 -22.01 -11.65
C MET A 71 17.05 -21.38 -10.65
N LEU A 72 17.20 -20.05 -10.70
CA LEU A 72 17.97 -19.31 -9.71
C LEU A 72 17.39 -19.52 -8.30
N GLU A 73 16.09 -19.33 -8.12
CA GLU A 73 15.38 -19.54 -6.84
C GLU A 73 15.63 -20.94 -6.26
N ASN A 74 15.45 -21.98 -7.08
CA ASN A 74 15.73 -23.37 -6.67
C ASN A 74 17.19 -23.58 -6.26
N LEU A 75 18.15 -22.99 -6.97
CA LEU A 75 19.57 -23.09 -6.62
C LEU A 75 19.89 -22.36 -5.32
N LEU A 76 19.30 -21.18 -5.10
CA LEU A 76 19.47 -20.43 -3.85
C LEU A 76 18.97 -21.26 -2.65
N GLU A 77 17.77 -21.85 -2.74
CA GLU A 77 17.22 -22.74 -1.70
C GLU A 77 18.02 -24.02 -1.53
N THR A 78 18.56 -24.60 -2.61
CA THR A 78 19.37 -25.82 -2.52
C THR A 78 20.73 -25.57 -1.84
N ILE A 79 21.33 -24.40 -2.07
CA ILE A 79 22.62 -24.03 -1.47
C ILE A 79 22.44 -23.60 -0.01
N ASP A 80 21.44 -22.75 0.27
CA ASP A 80 21.09 -22.32 1.62
C ASP A 80 19.55 -22.31 1.79
N PRO A 81 18.98 -23.37 2.39
CA PRO A 81 17.53 -23.46 2.63
C PRO A 81 16.98 -22.37 3.55
N SER A 82 17.83 -21.69 4.33
CA SER A 82 17.42 -20.58 5.19
C SER A 82 17.33 -19.24 4.45
N LEU A 83 18.00 -19.13 3.31
CA LEU A 83 18.23 -17.92 2.52
C LEU A 83 19.00 -16.80 3.24
N GLU A 84 19.56 -17.04 4.43
CA GLU A 84 20.29 -16.02 5.19
C GLU A 84 21.55 -15.55 4.48
N SER A 85 22.34 -16.47 3.90
CA SER A 85 23.53 -16.14 3.13
C SER A 85 23.20 -15.30 1.89
N TRP A 86 21.96 -15.38 1.42
CA TRP A 86 21.48 -14.64 0.25
C TRP A 86 20.84 -13.28 0.60
N GLY A 87 20.65 -12.98 1.88
CA GLY A 87 19.86 -11.84 2.35
C GLY A 87 20.28 -10.52 1.71
N ILE A 88 21.56 -10.16 1.76
CA ILE A 88 22.06 -8.88 1.19
C ILE A 88 21.79 -8.76 -0.31
N TYR A 89 21.91 -9.87 -1.05
CA TYR A 89 21.76 -9.95 -2.49
C TYR A 89 20.29 -9.88 -2.90
N LEU A 90 19.42 -10.59 -2.18
CA LEU A 90 17.98 -10.59 -2.38
C LEU A 90 17.36 -9.21 -2.08
N ILE A 91 17.87 -8.50 -1.07
CA ILE A 91 17.48 -7.10 -0.80
C ILE A 91 17.94 -6.17 -1.91
N ALA A 92 19.17 -6.33 -2.40
CA ALA A 92 19.64 -5.57 -3.55
C ALA A 92 18.78 -5.83 -4.79
N ALA A 93 18.32 -7.07 -5.01
CA ALA A 93 17.44 -7.43 -6.12
C ALA A 93 16.06 -6.76 -5.98
N CYS A 94 15.47 -6.79 -4.79
CA CYS A 94 14.24 -6.05 -4.50
C CYS A 94 14.39 -4.55 -4.81
N LYS A 95 15.49 -3.92 -4.37
CA LYS A 95 15.78 -2.50 -4.64
C LYS A 95 15.94 -2.22 -6.14
N HIS A 96 16.65 -3.09 -6.85
CA HIS A 96 16.84 -2.98 -8.30
C HIS A 96 15.50 -3.01 -9.05
N LEU A 97 14.65 -4.00 -8.74
CA LEU A 97 13.33 -4.14 -9.38
C LEU A 97 12.42 -2.95 -9.07
N GLN A 98 12.45 -2.44 -7.83
CA GLN A 98 11.71 -1.25 -7.45
C GLN A 98 12.16 -0.02 -8.25
N LYS A 99 13.47 0.19 -8.41
CA LYS A 99 14.02 1.31 -9.23
C LYS A 99 13.63 1.20 -10.70
N LYS A 100 13.50 -0.02 -11.23
CA LYS A 100 13.10 -0.30 -12.62
C LYS A 100 11.58 -0.36 -12.84
N ASN A 101 10.78 -0.24 -11.78
CA ASN A 101 9.33 -0.41 -11.81
C ASN A 101 8.84 -1.82 -12.21
N TYR A 102 9.63 -2.88 -11.97
CA TYR A 102 9.26 -4.26 -12.29
C TYR A 102 8.55 -4.96 -11.12
N TYR A 103 7.32 -4.52 -10.84
CA TYR A 103 6.60 -4.91 -9.62
C TYR A 103 6.08 -6.35 -9.61
N HIS A 104 5.80 -6.96 -10.76
CA HIS A 104 5.38 -8.36 -10.84
C HIS A 104 6.52 -9.30 -10.41
N ILE A 105 7.70 -9.11 -10.99
CA ILE A 105 8.92 -9.85 -10.59
C ILE A 105 9.28 -9.55 -9.13
N LEU A 106 9.11 -8.30 -8.68
CA LEU A 106 9.34 -7.92 -7.29
C LEU A 106 8.42 -8.70 -6.34
N TYR A 107 7.15 -8.83 -6.70
CA TYR A 107 6.18 -9.56 -5.90
C TYR A 107 6.46 -11.07 -5.87
N GLU A 108 6.88 -11.67 -6.99
CA GLU A 108 7.33 -13.07 -7.04
C GLU A 108 8.54 -13.29 -6.13
N LEU A 109 9.57 -12.44 -6.26
CA LEU A 109 10.77 -12.51 -5.42
C LEU A 109 10.44 -12.36 -3.93
N GLN A 110 9.55 -11.44 -3.56
CA GLN A 110 9.13 -11.26 -2.16
C GLN A 110 8.37 -12.47 -1.61
N GLN A 111 7.60 -13.18 -2.43
CA GLN A 111 6.94 -14.42 -2.05
C GLN A 111 7.94 -15.56 -1.86
N PHE A 112 8.90 -15.71 -2.80
CA PHE A 112 10.01 -16.66 -2.68
C PHE A 112 10.78 -16.47 -1.37
N MET A 113 11.13 -15.21 -1.07
CA MET A 113 11.80 -14.81 0.16
C MET A 113 10.96 -14.98 1.44
N LYS A 114 9.66 -15.28 1.30
CA LYS A 114 8.66 -15.28 2.37
C LYS A 114 8.64 -13.96 3.15
N ASP A 115 8.90 -12.86 2.45
CA ASP A 115 8.78 -11.52 3.01
C ASP A 115 7.36 -11.00 2.84
N HIS A 116 6.49 -11.47 3.73
CA HIS A 116 5.08 -11.16 3.71
C HIS A 116 4.76 -9.67 3.86
N VAL A 117 5.57 -8.92 4.61
CA VAL A 117 5.35 -7.48 4.79
C VAL A 117 5.65 -6.72 3.50
N ARG A 118 6.79 -6.99 2.84
CA ARG A 118 7.11 -6.36 1.55
C ARG A 118 6.13 -6.81 0.45
N ALA A 119 5.75 -8.09 0.42
CA ALA A 119 4.75 -8.61 -0.51
C ALA A 119 3.39 -7.89 -0.36
N ALA A 120 2.93 -7.69 0.88
CA ALA A 120 1.74 -6.92 1.20
C ALA A 120 1.82 -5.47 0.66
N MET A 121 2.94 -4.78 0.88
CA MET A 121 3.14 -3.41 0.35
C MET A 121 3.08 -3.37 -1.18
N THR A 122 3.64 -4.36 -1.85
CA THR A 122 3.57 -4.47 -3.33
C THR A 122 2.14 -4.72 -3.81
N CYS A 123 1.35 -5.55 -3.09
CA CYS A 123 -0.08 -5.74 -3.38
C CYS A 123 -0.90 -4.45 -3.23
N ILE A 124 -0.62 -3.61 -2.20
CA ILE A 124 -1.25 -2.29 -2.08
C ILE A 124 -0.94 -1.44 -3.31
N ARG A 125 0.30 -1.49 -3.81
CA ARG A 125 0.68 -0.78 -5.03
C ARG A 125 -0.07 -1.29 -6.26
N PHE A 126 -0.30 -2.60 -6.40
CA PHE A 126 -1.11 -3.14 -7.49
C PHE A 126 -2.57 -2.71 -7.41
N PHE A 127 -3.11 -2.59 -6.20
CA PHE A 127 -4.46 -2.08 -5.98
C PHE A 127 -4.60 -0.64 -6.50
N THR A 128 -3.67 0.24 -6.14
CA THR A 128 -3.74 1.67 -6.51
C THR A 128 -3.20 1.98 -7.92
N HIS A 129 -2.50 1.05 -8.56
CA HIS A 129 -1.80 1.33 -9.82
C HIS A 129 -2.75 1.73 -10.94
N LYS A 130 -2.54 2.95 -11.48
CA LYS A 130 -3.28 3.53 -12.62
C LYS A 130 -4.82 3.52 -12.46
N ALA A 131 -5.33 3.42 -11.24
CA ALA A 131 -6.77 3.46 -11.00
C ALA A 131 -7.29 4.89 -11.15
N LYS A 132 -8.36 5.07 -11.95
CA LYS A 132 -8.99 6.36 -12.21
C LYS A 132 -10.37 6.53 -11.56
N SER A 133 -11.01 5.43 -11.15
CA SER A 133 -12.33 5.41 -10.52
C SER A 133 -12.42 4.35 -9.42
N TYR A 134 -13.39 4.46 -8.52
CA TYR A 134 -13.64 3.43 -7.52
C TYR A 134 -14.18 2.14 -8.13
N THR A 135 -14.77 2.19 -9.32
CA THR A 135 -15.08 1.01 -10.12
C THR A 135 -13.84 0.21 -10.50
N GLU A 136 -12.81 0.86 -11.05
CA GLU A 136 -11.54 0.17 -11.35
C GLU A 136 -10.83 -0.35 -10.09
N LEU A 137 -10.96 0.35 -8.95
CA LEU A 137 -10.48 -0.15 -7.66
C LEU A 137 -11.27 -1.37 -7.18
N GLY A 138 -12.59 -1.39 -7.40
CA GLY A 138 -13.48 -2.51 -7.12
C GLY A 138 -12.99 -3.78 -7.81
N ASP A 139 -12.68 -3.69 -9.11
CA ASP A 139 -12.14 -4.83 -9.90
C ASP A 139 -10.78 -5.33 -9.38
N LYS A 140 -10.01 -4.44 -8.75
CA LYS A 140 -8.71 -4.72 -8.16
C LYS A 140 -8.79 -5.20 -6.70
N GLN A 141 -9.99 -5.39 -6.14
CA GLN A 141 -10.19 -5.81 -4.74
C GLN A 141 -9.46 -7.11 -4.36
N LYS A 142 -9.22 -8.01 -5.33
CA LYS A 142 -8.40 -9.21 -5.14
C LYS A 142 -7.02 -8.92 -4.54
N TRP A 143 -6.43 -7.76 -4.83
CA TRP A 143 -5.14 -7.38 -4.28
C TRP A 143 -5.23 -7.07 -2.79
N LEU A 144 -6.31 -6.44 -2.31
CA LEU A 144 -6.53 -6.18 -0.88
C LEU A 144 -6.73 -7.48 -0.09
N LEU A 145 -7.38 -8.48 -0.69
CA LEU A 145 -7.45 -9.81 -0.10
C LEU A 145 -6.06 -10.42 0.08
N LYS A 146 -5.20 -10.36 -0.96
CA LYS A 146 -3.81 -10.83 -0.86
C LYS A 146 -2.99 -10.07 0.19
N VAL A 147 -3.19 -8.76 0.34
CA VAL A 147 -2.56 -7.97 1.43
C VAL A 147 -2.92 -8.58 2.78
N LYS A 148 -4.21 -8.81 3.02
CA LYS A 148 -4.70 -9.40 4.26
C LYS A 148 -4.12 -10.79 4.51
N ASP A 149 -4.08 -11.64 3.48
CA ASP A 149 -3.53 -12.99 3.59
C ASP A 149 -2.05 -12.96 3.99
N HIS A 150 -1.23 -12.14 3.33
CA HIS A 150 0.18 -11.97 3.71
C HIS A 150 0.34 -11.46 5.15
N LEU A 151 -0.39 -10.43 5.55
CA LEU A 151 -0.30 -9.88 6.91
C LEU A 151 -0.77 -10.87 7.98
N LYS A 152 -1.80 -11.68 7.69
CA LYS A 152 -2.25 -12.75 8.58
C LYS A 152 -1.21 -13.86 8.74
N VAL A 153 -0.60 -14.30 7.64
CA VAL A 153 0.49 -15.29 7.70
C VAL A 153 1.65 -14.75 8.53
N TYR A 154 2.07 -13.51 8.28
CA TYR A 154 3.11 -12.85 9.08
C TYR A 154 2.77 -12.80 10.58
N LEU A 155 1.54 -12.42 10.94
CA LEU A 155 1.11 -12.35 12.34
C LEU A 155 1.10 -13.73 13.03
N GLN A 156 0.73 -14.78 12.30
CA GLN A 156 0.82 -16.16 12.78
C GLN A 156 2.27 -16.58 13.02
N GLU A 157 3.18 -16.23 12.11
CA GLU A 157 4.62 -16.50 12.27
C GLU A 157 5.21 -15.79 13.49
N VAL A 158 4.90 -14.51 13.67
CA VAL A 158 5.37 -13.70 14.83
C VAL A 158 4.83 -14.25 16.14
N SER A 159 3.55 -14.63 16.20
CA SER A 159 2.95 -15.21 17.41
C SER A 159 3.59 -16.54 17.80
N ARG A 160 3.90 -17.40 16.82
CA ARG A 160 4.48 -18.75 17.04
C ARG A 160 5.97 -18.73 17.39
N SER A 161 6.69 -17.66 17.04
CA SER A 161 8.14 -17.54 17.26
C SER A 161 8.52 -17.05 18.65
N SER A 162 7.55 -16.72 19.51
CA SER A 162 7.74 -16.31 20.91
C SER A 162 8.32 -17.42 21.82
N GLY A 163 8.26 -18.69 21.43
CA GLY A 163 8.67 -19.83 22.28
C GLY A 163 9.83 -20.70 21.79
N ARG A 164 10.36 -20.51 20.57
CA ARG A 164 11.46 -21.33 20.03
C ARG A 164 12.47 -20.45 19.28
N LYS A 165 13.74 -20.50 19.70
CA LYS A 165 14.90 -19.95 18.98
C LYS A 165 15.03 -20.61 17.61
N LYS A 166 14.25 -20.16 16.62
CA LYS A 166 14.52 -20.40 15.20
C LYS A 166 15.24 -19.17 14.68
N ALA A 167 16.26 -19.38 13.84
CA ALA A 167 17.00 -18.33 13.14
C ALA A 167 15.99 -17.33 12.55
N ALA A 168 15.89 -16.17 13.19
CA ALA A 168 14.96 -15.14 12.76
C ALA A 168 15.55 -14.54 11.48
N CYS A 169 14.91 -14.78 10.33
CA CYS A 169 15.47 -14.31 9.08
C CYS A 169 15.73 -12.80 9.13
N THR A 170 17.00 -12.41 9.06
CA THR A 170 17.44 -11.05 9.40
C THR A 170 17.08 -10.05 8.30
N PHE A 171 17.04 -10.52 7.06
CA PHE A 171 16.80 -9.69 5.88
C PHE A 171 15.32 -9.36 5.65
N ARG A 172 14.39 -10.17 6.19
CA ARG A 172 12.94 -9.96 6.02
C ARG A 172 12.49 -8.69 6.74
N LYS A 173 11.57 -7.95 6.12
CA LYS A 173 11.02 -6.74 6.75
C LYS A 173 10.22 -7.12 8.00
N LYS A 174 10.65 -6.58 9.15
CA LYS A 174 9.96 -6.76 10.43
C LYS A 174 8.99 -5.62 10.69
N MET A 175 7.96 -5.96 11.44
CA MET A 175 6.89 -5.08 11.89
C MET A 175 6.31 -5.62 13.19
N THR A 176 5.87 -4.74 14.08
CA THR A 176 5.25 -5.16 15.34
C THR A 176 3.87 -5.78 15.09
N ALA A 177 3.42 -6.67 15.97
CA ALA A 177 2.09 -7.27 15.86
C ALA A 177 0.97 -6.22 15.89
N THR A 178 1.12 -5.18 16.71
CA THR A 178 0.17 -4.06 16.81
C THR A 178 0.09 -3.27 15.51
N ASP A 179 1.23 -2.97 14.87
CA ASP A 179 1.22 -2.23 13.61
C ASP A 179 0.67 -3.07 12.45
N VAL A 180 0.92 -4.39 12.44
CA VAL A 180 0.33 -5.30 11.46
C VAL A 180 -1.18 -5.37 11.61
N SER A 181 -1.70 -5.49 12.83
CA SER A 181 -3.14 -5.43 13.08
C SER A 181 -3.74 -4.10 12.62
N ARG A 182 -3.07 -2.97 12.87
CA ARG A 182 -3.51 -1.65 12.37
C ARG A 182 -3.59 -1.62 10.84
N HIS A 183 -2.61 -2.21 10.14
CA HIS A 183 -2.65 -2.31 8.68
C HIS A 183 -3.75 -3.22 8.17
N ILE A 184 -4.04 -4.35 8.84
CA ILE A 184 -5.17 -5.20 8.49
C ILE A 184 -6.47 -4.41 8.60
N ASN A 185 -6.69 -3.69 9.70
CA ASN A 185 -7.88 -2.86 9.89
C ASN A 185 -7.99 -1.77 8.81
N THR A 186 -6.87 -1.12 8.46
CA THR A 186 -6.82 -0.13 7.37
C THR A 186 -7.24 -0.74 6.03
N VAL A 187 -6.76 -1.95 5.73
CA VAL A 187 -7.10 -2.67 4.49
C VAL A 187 -8.59 -3.04 4.46
N GLU A 188 -9.14 -3.51 5.59
CA GLU A 188 -10.55 -3.84 5.70
C GLU A 188 -11.45 -2.61 5.55
N LEU A 189 -11.09 -1.49 6.17
CA LEU A 189 -11.78 -0.21 5.99
C LEU A 189 -11.68 0.28 4.54
N GLN A 190 -10.51 0.15 3.89
CA GLN A 190 -10.37 0.50 2.47
C GLN A 190 -11.24 -0.41 1.58
N MET A 191 -11.36 -1.70 1.89
CA MET A 191 -12.23 -2.61 1.15
C MET A 191 -13.70 -2.17 1.25
N GLU A 192 -14.13 -1.74 2.43
CA GLU A 192 -15.47 -1.22 2.69
C GLU A 192 -15.74 0.08 1.93
N VAL A 193 -14.85 1.08 2.05
CA VAL A 193 -14.88 2.34 1.29
C VAL A 193 -14.98 2.06 -0.21
N THR A 194 -14.14 1.15 -0.73
CA THR A 194 -14.11 0.85 -2.16
C THR A 194 -15.41 0.21 -2.61
N LYS A 195 -15.98 -0.72 -1.83
CA LYS A 195 -17.28 -1.35 -2.15
C LYS A 195 -18.42 -0.34 -2.14
N PHE A 196 -18.43 0.56 -1.16
CA PHE A 196 -19.45 1.61 -1.06
C PHE A 196 -19.39 2.53 -2.28
N LEU A 197 -18.23 3.13 -2.54
CA LEU A 197 -18.05 4.08 -3.63
C LEU A 197 -18.22 3.45 -5.03
N HIS A 198 -17.82 2.18 -5.20
CA HIS A 198 -18.09 1.44 -6.42
C HIS A 198 -19.60 1.29 -6.71
N ARG A 199 -20.41 1.04 -5.67
CA ARG A 199 -21.88 0.96 -5.80
C ARG A 199 -22.49 2.32 -6.15
N CYS A 200 -22.00 3.39 -5.52
CA CYS A 200 -22.44 4.76 -5.79
C CYS A 200 -22.11 5.19 -7.23
N GLU A 201 -20.89 4.94 -7.70
CA GLU A 201 -20.47 5.25 -9.07
C GLU A 201 -21.26 4.45 -10.11
N SER A 202 -21.51 3.17 -9.85
CA SER A 202 -22.27 2.30 -10.77
C SER A 202 -23.76 2.70 -10.87
N SER A 203 -24.27 3.43 -9.89
CA SER A 203 -25.66 3.92 -9.85
C SER A 203 -25.84 5.28 -10.55
N GLY A 204 -24.76 5.84 -11.13
CA GLY A 204 -24.81 7.07 -11.93
C GLY A 204 -24.67 8.38 -11.15
N THR A 205 -24.35 8.33 -9.86
CA THR A 205 -24.32 9.52 -8.97
C THR A 205 -23.02 10.34 -9.08
N SER A 206 -21.99 9.85 -9.76
CA SER A 206 -20.63 10.40 -9.61
C SER A 206 -20.12 11.20 -10.81
N GLN A 207 -19.57 12.39 -10.53
CA GLN A 207 -18.77 13.17 -11.49
C GLN A 207 -17.31 12.70 -11.45
N ILE A 208 -16.74 12.43 -12.63
CA ILE A 208 -15.34 12.04 -12.80
C ILE A 208 -14.42 13.17 -12.31
N THR A 209 -13.73 12.97 -11.20
CA THR A 209 -12.72 13.93 -10.70
C THR A 209 -11.37 13.66 -11.36
N GLY A 210 -10.80 14.65 -12.06
CA GLY A 210 -9.55 14.54 -12.81
C GLY A 210 -8.26 14.44 -11.99
N SER A 211 -8.32 14.27 -10.67
CA SER A 211 -7.16 14.12 -9.79
C SER A 211 -6.92 12.66 -9.39
N THR A 212 -5.75 12.37 -8.81
CA THR A 212 -5.41 11.03 -8.30
C THR A 212 -6.47 10.56 -7.30
N LEU A 213 -7.02 9.37 -7.53
CA LEU A 213 -8.10 8.81 -6.74
C LEU A 213 -7.69 8.65 -5.26
N PRO A 214 -8.42 9.27 -4.31
CA PRO A 214 -8.02 9.25 -2.91
C PRO A 214 -8.20 7.85 -2.31
N THR A 215 -7.24 7.41 -1.49
CA THR A 215 -7.30 6.11 -0.79
C THR A 215 -6.74 6.26 0.61
N LEU A 216 -7.10 5.35 1.50
CA LEU A 216 -6.63 5.32 2.89
C LEU A 216 -5.13 4.97 3.02
N PHE A 217 -4.50 4.54 1.93
CA PHE A 217 -3.05 4.29 1.88
C PHE A 217 -2.23 5.56 1.60
N GLY A 218 -2.89 6.70 1.39
CA GLY A 218 -2.26 7.99 1.15
C GLY A 218 -1.88 8.76 2.42
N ASN A 219 -1.56 10.04 2.25
CA ASN A 219 -1.34 10.97 3.34
C ASN A 219 -2.67 11.35 4.05
N ASN A 220 -2.59 12.14 5.13
CA ASN A 220 -3.77 12.53 5.89
C ASN A 220 -4.78 13.34 5.05
N HIS A 221 -4.32 14.20 4.13
CA HIS A 221 -5.20 14.91 3.21
C HIS A 221 -6.00 13.96 2.30
N MET A 222 -5.35 12.94 1.73
CA MET A 222 -6.04 11.93 0.93
C MET A 222 -7.08 11.16 1.74
N LYS A 223 -6.80 10.86 3.02
CA LYS A 223 -7.77 10.18 3.91
C LYS A 223 -8.96 11.08 4.24
N MET A 224 -8.72 12.37 4.46
CA MET A 224 -9.78 13.38 4.61
C MET A 224 -10.64 13.49 3.34
N ASP A 225 -10.01 13.44 2.16
CA ASP A 225 -10.72 13.42 0.88
C ASP A 225 -11.57 12.15 0.70
N VAL A 226 -11.07 10.98 1.13
CA VAL A 226 -11.88 9.75 1.17
C VAL A 226 -13.10 9.94 2.07
N ALA A 227 -12.91 10.43 3.31
CA ALA A 227 -14.01 10.62 4.25
C ALA A 227 -15.08 11.58 3.68
N GLY A 228 -14.66 12.71 3.10
CA GLY A 228 -15.57 13.65 2.46
C GLY A 228 -16.29 13.06 1.25
N LYS A 229 -15.59 12.30 0.40
CA LYS A 229 -16.20 11.67 -0.78
C LYS A 229 -17.23 10.61 -0.37
N VAL A 230 -16.96 9.80 0.64
CA VAL A 230 -17.91 8.79 1.13
C VAL A 230 -19.21 9.44 1.64
N MET A 231 -19.15 10.59 2.32
CA MET A 231 -20.36 11.32 2.74
C MET A 231 -21.15 11.92 1.57
N LEU A 232 -20.46 12.40 0.53
CA LEU A 232 -21.09 13.14 -0.58
C LEU A 232 -21.65 12.25 -1.71
N GLU A 233 -21.19 11.00 -1.81
CA GLU A 233 -21.55 10.06 -2.89
C GLU A 233 -22.65 9.07 -2.48
N GLY A 234 -23.00 9.01 -1.19
CA GLY A 234 -24.15 8.23 -0.70
C GLY A 234 -25.47 8.78 -1.23
N LYS A 235 -26.56 8.00 -1.11
CA LYS A 235 -27.90 8.51 -1.43
C LYS A 235 -28.34 9.60 -0.44
N ASN A 236 -27.90 9.46 0.80
CA ASN A 236 -28.00 10.41 1.89
C ASN A 236 -26.66 10.40 2.66
N ILE A 237 -26.46 11.40 3.52
CA ILE A 237 -25.25 11.48 4.34
C ILE A 237 -25.15 10.31 5.32
N GLU A 238 -26.27 9.87 5.89
CA GLU A 238 -26.30 8.78 6.89
C GLU A 238 -25.65 7.48 6.37
N GLU A 239 -25.89 7.10 5.11
CA GLU A 239 -25.30 5.90 4.48
C GLU A 239 -23.76 5.93 4.47
N GLY A 240 -23.17 7.12 4.26
CA GLY A 240 -21.72 7.31 4.20
C GLY A 240 -21.08 7.72 5.53
N PHE A 241 -21.86 8.28 6.44
CA PHE A 241 -21.36 8.89 7.67
C PHE A 241 -20.62 7.89 8.56
N GLY A 242 -21.18 6.68 8.76
CA GLY A 242 -20.55 5.67 9.61
C GLY A 242 -19.16 5.22 9.13
N ILE A 243 -18.98 5.08 7.81
CA ILE A 243 -17.68 4.75 7.21
C ILE A 243 -16.72 5.92 7.38
N ALA A 244 -17.17 7.14 7.08
CA ALA A 244 -16.34 8.33 7.16
C ALA A 244 -15.92 8.65 8.61
N PHE A 245 -16.83 8.49 9.57
CA PHE A 245 -16.55 8.63 11.00
C PHE A 245 -15.44 7.67 11.46
N ARG A 246 -15.52 6.39 11.07
CA ARG A 246 -14.47 5.41 11.34
C ARG A 246 -13.12 5.81 10.73
N VAL A 247 -13.11 6.34 9.50
CA VAL A 247 -11.89 6.88 8.89
C VAL A 247 -11.32 8.03 9.73
N LEU A 248 -12.15 8.98 10.16
CA LEU A 248 -11.68 10.11 10.97
C LEU A 248 -11.12 9.65 12.32
N GLN A 249 -11.79 8.71 12.98
CA GLN A 249 -11.40 8.19 14.29
C GLN A 249 -10.13 7.33 14.22
N ASP A 250 -10.08 6.34 13.31
CA ASP A 250 -8.96 5.39 13.20
C ASP A 250 -7.63 6.09 12.85
N PHE A 251 -7.69 7.20 12.12
CA PHE A 251 -6.53 7.98 11.70
C PHE A 251 -6.32 9.27 12.51
N GLN A 252 -7.16 9.55 13.51
CA GLN A 252 -7.09 10.77 14.35
C GLN A 252 -7.03 12.05 13.50
N LEU A 253 -7.94 12.16 12.54
CA LEU A 253 -8.01 13.30 11.62
C LEU A 253 -8.87 14.43 12.19
N GLU A 254 -8.66 15.65 11.69
CA GLU A 254 -9.44 16.82 12.07
C GLU A 254 -10.86 16.73 11.47
N ALA A 255 -11.80 16.22 12.27
CA ALA A 255 -13.16 15.95 11.86
C ALA A 255 -13.90 17.24 11.42
N ALA A 256 -13.77 18.33 12.19
CA ALA A 256 -14.38 19.63 11.90
C ALA A 256 -14.01 20.16 10.50
N ALA A 257 -12.75 20.01 10.08
CA ALA A 257 -12.29 20.43 8.76
C ALA A 257 -12.93 19.61 7.63
N VAL A 258 -13.09 18.29 7.82
CA VAL A 258 -13.77 17.42 6.84
C VAL A 258 -15.25 17.72 6.77
N TYR A 259 -15.93 17.81 7.91
CA TYR A 259 -17.36 18.15 7.96
C TYR A 259 -17.63 19.52 7.35
N SER A 260 -16.79 20.53 7.64
CA SER A 260 -16.90 21.87 7.03
C SER A 260 -16.74 21.80 5.49
N LYS A 261 -15.79 21.00 4.99
CA LYS A 261 -15.61 20.81 3.54
C LYS A 261 -16.82 20.12 2.88
N VAL A 262 -17.41 19.13 3.55
CA VAL A 262 -18.62 18.43 3.10
C VAL A 262 -19.82 19.38 3.11
N ALA A 263 -20.02 20.13 4.19
CA ALA A 263 -21.08 21.12 4.31
C ALA A 263 -20.98 22.19 3.20
N LYS A 264 -19.79 22.74 2.95
CA LYS A 264 -19.53 23.65 1.82
C LYS A 264 -19.90 23.05 0.46
N ALA A 265 -19.62 21.76 0.25
CA ALA A 265 -20.00 21.08 -1.00
C ALA A 265 -21.52 20.89 -1.13
N LEU A 266 -22.23 20.68 -0.02
CA LEU A 266 -23.70 20.57 0.01
C LEU A 266 -24.39 21.91 -0.20
N VAL A 267 -23.85 23.00 0.37
CA VAL A 267 -24.35 24.37 0.12
C VAL A 267 -24.27 24.71 -1.36
N LYS A 268 -23.15 24.38 -2.02
CA LYS A 268 -23.02 24.57 -3.49
C LYS A 268 -24.03 23.78 -4.32
N LYS A 269 -24.53 22.66 -3.79
CA LYS A 269 -25.59 21.85 -4.41
C LYS A 269 -27.00 22.28 -3.99
N GLN A 270 -27.14 23.28 -3.10
CA GLN A 270 -28.40 23.72 -2.49
C GLN A 270 -29.15 22.61 -1.72
N ASN A 271 -28.43 21.61 -1.19
CA ASN A 271 -29.02 20.49 -0.46
C ASN A 271 -29.00 20.74 1.06
N TYR A 272 -29.82 21.67 1.55
CA TYR A 272 -29.85 22.08 2.97
C TYR A 272 -30.41 21.01 3.92
N SER A 273 -31.29 20.13 3.43
CA SER A 273 -31.80 18.98 4.22
C SER A 273 -30.69 18.03 4.65
N GLU A 274 -29.72 17.79 3.77
CA GLU A 274 -28.57 16.94 4.05
C GLU A 274 -27.61 17.61 5.04
N ILE A 275 -27.46 18.95 5.01
CA ILE A 275 -26.66 19.67 6.01
C ILE A 275 -27.24 19.45 7.41
N ARG A 276 -28.57 19.52 7.57
CA ARG A 276 -29.23 19.21 8.85
C ARG A 276 -29.01 17.76 9.29
N GLN A 277 -29.06 16.81 8.36
CA GLN A 277 -28.71 15.42 8.67
C GLN A 277 -27.25 15.25 9.10
N LEU A 278 -26.31 15.95 8.44
CA LEU A 278 -24.91 15.95 8.86
C LEU A 278 -24.75 16.46 10.29
N LEU A 279 -25.37 17.59 10.62
CA LEU A 279 -25.33 18.17 11.97
C LEU A 279 -25.91 17.20 13.00
N LYS A 280 -27.05 16.57 12.68
CA LYS A 280 -27.65 15.53 13.52
C LYS A 280 -26.69 14.36 13.74
N CYS A 281 -26.09 13.82 12.69
CA CYS A 281 -25.12 12.73 12.81
C CYS A 281 -23.88 13.11 13.63
N VAL A 282 -23.38 14.35 13.45
CA VAL A 282 -22.25 14.88 14.23
C VAL A 282 -22.63 14.96 15.71
N ASN A 283 -23.82 15.47 16.04
CA ASN A 283 -24.30 15.60 17.41
C ASN A 283 -24.56 14.23 18.08
N GLU A 284 -25.11 13.27 17.34
CA GLU A 284 -25.35 11.90 17.83
C GLU A 284 -24.06 11.07 17.98
N SER A 285 -22.99 11.43 17.26
CA SER A 285 -21.74 10.67 17.26
C SER A 285 -20.95 10.77 18.58
N GLY A 286 -21.31 11.69 19.48
CA GLY A 286 -20.79 11.80 20.87
C GLY A 286 -19.28 12.09 21.02
N VAL A 287 -18.54 12.12 19.91
CA VAL A 287 -17.08 12.37 19.82
C VAL A 287 -16.78 13.75 19.24
N ALA A 288 -17.75 14.38 18.58
CA ALA A 288 -17.65 15.78 18.17
C ALA A 288 -17.67 16.67 19.41
N ALA A 289 -16.72 17.60 19.49
CA ALA A 289 -16.83 18.65 20.49
C ALA A 289 -18.15 19.38 20.21
N LYS A 290 -18.90 19.79 21.25
CA LYS A 290 -20.11 20.62 21.09
C LYS A 290 -19.88 21.84 20.17
N ASN A 291 -18.62 22.26 20.02
CA ASN A 291 -18.18 23.36 19.17
C ASN A 291 -18.03 22.99 17.68
N ASP A 292 -17.93 21.71 17.31
CA ASP A 292 -17.70 21.30 15.91
C ASP A 292 -18.93 21.58 15.03
N GLY A 293 -20.14 21.38 15.57
CA GLY A 293 -21.40 21.75 14.91
C GLY A 293 -21.46 23.26 14.61
N ASP A 294 -21.18 24.07 15.63
CA ASP A 294 -21.13 25.52 15.50
C ASP A 294 -20.06 25.99 14.50
N ILE A 295 -18.87 25.38 14.50
CA ILE A 295 -17.80 25.69 13.54
C ILE A 295 -18.23 25.37 12.10
N ILE A 296 -18.93 24.24 11.89
CA ILE A 296 -19.46 23.88 10.57
C ILE A 296 -20.48 24.92 10.10
N ILE A 297 -21.40 25.33 10.98
CA ILE A 297 -22.44 26.32 10.67
C ILE A 297 -21.80 27.68 10.38
N LEU A 298 -20.90 28.18 11.23
CA LEU A 298 -20.17 29.44 11.01
C LEU A 298 -19.41 29.45 9.68
N ASN A 299 -18.71 28.36 9.34
CA ASN A 299 -18.02 28.23 8.06
C ASN A 299 -18.95 28.19 6.85
N CYS A 300 -20.18 27.70 7.00
CA CYS A 300 -21.19 27.75 5.93
C CYS A 300 -21.72 29.18 5.73
N LEU A 301 -21.96 29.90 6.84
CA LEU A 301 -22.47 31.27 6.86
C LEU A 301 -21.47 32.30 6.31
N ASP A 302 -20.17 32.12 6.57
CA ASP A 302 -19.14 33.07 6.13
C ASP A 302 -18.87 33.03 4.62
N GLU A 303 -19.08 31.88 3.95
CA GLU A 303 -18.82 31.73 2.51
C GLU A 303 -20.04 31.98 1.61
N PHE A 304 -21.27 31.91 2.12
CA PHE A 304 -22.49 32.04 1.31
C PHE A 304 -23.45 33.06 1.89
N LYS A 305 -23.43 34.28 1.34
CA LYS A 305 -24.37 35.38 1.67
C LYS A 305 -25.76 35.23 1.02
N ASP A 306 -25.92 34.26 0.12
CA ASP A 306 -27.15 34.04 -0.67
C ASP A 306 -27.95 32.80 -0.22
N ILE A 307 -27.88 32.43 1.06
CA ILE A 307 -28.72 31.36 1.62
C ILE A 307 -30.16 31.91 1.78
N PRO A 308 -31.21 31.18 1.33
CA PRO A 308 -32.61 31.58 1.57
C PRO A 308 -32.89 31.79 3.06
N SER A 309 -33.63 32.84 3.43
CA SER A 309 -33.76 33.25 4.84
C SER A 309 -34.36 32.15 5.74
N GLU A 310 -35.30 31.35 5.24
CA GLU A 310 -35.87 30.24 6.02
C GLU A 310 -34.83 29.14 6.35
N ASP A 311 -33.99 28.76 5.39
CA ASP A 311 -32.94 27.76 5.64
C ASP A 311 -31.79 28.32 6.47
N LEU A 312 -31.52 29.63 6.34
CA LEU A 312 -30.57 30.37 7.16
C LEU A 312 -31.00 30.40 8.63
N ASP A 313 -32.26 30.77 8.89
CA ASP A 313 -32.83 30.85 10.24
C ASP A 313 -32.86 29.47 10.91
N ASN A 314 -33.22 28.42 10.16
CA ASN A 314 -33.19 27.03 10.64
C ASN A 314 -31.76 26.56 10.98
N LEU A 315 -30.76 26.89 10.16
CA LEU A 315 -29.35 26.54 10.41
C LEU A 315 -28.78 27.30 11.62
N ILE A 316 -29.17 28.57 11.84
CA ILE A 316 -28.78 29.35 13.01
C ILE A 316 -29.45 28.78 14.28
N GLN A 317 -30.70 28.32 14.18
CA GLN A 317 -31.41 27.71 15.29
C GLN A 317 -30.76 26.39 15.75
N ASP A 318 -30.20 25.62 14.81
CA ASP A 318 -29.49 24.36 15.05
C ASP A 318 -28.09 24.53 15.69
N MET A 319 -27.62 25.76 15.91
CA MET A 319 -26.39 26.02 16.67
C MET A 319 -26.57 25.73 18.16
N ASP A 320 -25.53 25.28 18.85
CA ASP A 320 -25.57 25.01 20.29
C ASP A 320 -25.16 26.24 21.13
N SER A 321 -24.26 27.10 20.63
CA SER A 321 -23.83 28.31 21.33
C SER A 321 -24.76 29.51 21.09
N ASP A 322 -25.33 30.01 22.19
CA ASP A 322 -26.13 31.24 22.18
C ASP A 322 -25.31 32.49 21.78
N GLU A 323 -24.00 32.54 22.07
CA GLU A 323 -23.13 33.66 21.66
C GLU A 323 -22.97 33.72 20.14
N ASN A 324 -22.84 32.56 19.48
CA ASN A 324 -22.69 32.49 18.04
C ASN A 324 -24.02 32.84 17.33
N LYS A 325 -25.16 32.44 17.89
CA LYS A 325 -26.50 32.85 17.42
C LYS A 325 -26.67 34.37 17.43
N VAL A 326 -26.29 35.01 18.54
CA VAL A 326 -26.41 36.47 18.70
C VAL A 326 -25.48 37.25 17.77
N SER A 327 -24.34 36.68 17.37
CA SER A 327 -23.40 37.33 16.45
C SER A 327 -23.84 37.36 14.97
N LYS A 328 -24.87 36.59 14.60
CA LYS A 328 -25.32 36.41 13.20
C LYS A 328 -26.78 36.85 12.95
N VAL A 329 -27.54 37.17 14.00
CA VAL A 329 -28.85 37.86 13.94
C VAL A 329 -28.64 39.37 13.81
#